data_AF-A0A0C2Z1J0-F1
#
_entry.id   AF-A0A0C2Z1J0-F1
#
_cell.length_a   1.000
_cell.length_b   1.000
_cell.length_c   1.000
_cell.angle_alpha   90.00
_cell.angle_beta   90.00
_cell.angle_gamma   90.00
#
_symmetry.space_group_name_H-M   'P 1'
#
loop_
_entity.id
_entity.type
_entity.pdbx_description
1 polymer ?
#
loop_
_entity_poly.entity_id
_entity_poly.type
_entity_poly.pdbx_seq_one_letter_code
_entity_poly.pdbx_strand_id
1 'polypeptide(L)'
;MNSPSAEPELEHITDTDAPGPARSALSTSSSLSPTKDANGSVTSTRDEYVQKLGIVQSKEVLREECASRRISVPKSADITRLREALIGHWFPHPTTPLAPCHQLPRTPVAKRASLSQGIESEKEILAESQAVYPFSFELIRDDLLREALKNMYREVSEQTLQIKALRDLVDRRTAVLSPTNLFSVDVYQRRFETSSRPSKPLPRPKLTVGNPSTNPIVTPIRNRASDATGGCIPEDDGRPHAFVNESPKVASTSRANSQVDLVLPNPIAFTQPNSPHLLFPPILGQRSIAWDQVFPLICRPEMLWDVWHPSKSLDQYQLDELWQCYDSGERVYNEEGIQGGIKPPLRNVELFFHSSWRKQGSQRKSWERFREIPEWVENQSMLRSVSPQVILDELQAWRTEAGGRPKGLAALGKELKSRREKMSQAARNLNAAEVHTTDPDSIATPPPATTSSVTEIPKKRKAQPIAPRGRAKHIKLS
;
A
#
# COMPACT_ATOMS: atom_id res chain seq x y z
N MET A 1 15.62 24.06 -61.29
CA MET A 1 15.42 23.94 -62.75
C MET A 1 15.22 22.46 -63.03
N ASN A 2 14.00 21.97 -62.80
CA ASN A 2 12.93 21.81 -63.80
C ASN A 2 13.38 20.94 -64.97
N SER A 3 13.13 19.63 -64.88
CA SER A 3 12.15 18.97 -65.75
C SER A 3 11.91 17.51 -65.33
N PRO A 4 10.69 16.98 -65.55
CA PRO A 4 10.19 15.77 -64.90
C PRO A 4 10.38 14.52 -65.77
N SER A 5 10.58 13.38 -65.12
CA SER A 5 10.68 12.06 -65.77
C SER A 5 9.34 11.34 -65.64
N ALA A 6 8.88 10.85 -66.80
CA ALA A 6 7.54 10.35 -67.06
C ALA A 6 7.23 9.00 -66.41
N GLU A 7 5.99 8.86 -65.96
CA GLU A 7 5.31 7.59 -65.70
C GLU A 7 5.14 6.79 -66.99
N PRO A 8 5.14 5.46 -66.90
CA PRO A 8 4.37 4.63 -67.82
C PRO A 8 3.22 3.94 -67.08
N GLU A 9 2.02 4.16 -67.63
CA GLU A 9 0.83 3.33 -67.48
C GLU A 9 1.16 1.86 -67.77
N LEU A 10 0.69 0.97 -66.90
CA LEU A 10 0.59 -0.46 -67.19
C LEU A 10 -0.80 -0.91 -66.77
N GLU A 11 -1.68 -0.95 -67.77
CA GLU A 11 -2.92 -1.70 -67.76
C GLU A 11 -2.61 -3.18 -67.53
N HIS A 12 -3.24 -3.81 -66.54
CA HIS A 12 -3.36 -5.27 -66.54
C HIS A 12 -4.79 -5.71 -66.25
N ILE A 13 -5.29 -6.40 -67.27
CA ILE A 13 -6.60 -6.99 -67.49
C ILE A 13 -6.81 -8.23 -66.61
N THR A 14 -7.99 -8.25 -65.97
CA THR A 14 -8.96 -9.31 -65.63
C THR A 14 -8.60 -10.61 -64.91
N ASP A 15 -9.56 -10.95 -64.03
CA ASP A 15 -10.10 -12.26 -63.67
C ASP A 15 -9.23 -13.20 -62.83
N THR A 16 -9.73 -13.50 -61.62
CA THR A 16 -10.30 -14.83 -61.34
C THR A 16 -11.03 -14.79 -59.99
N ASP A 17 -12.36 -14.89 -60.05
CA ASP A 17 -13.24 -15.19 -58.93
C ASP A 17 -12.88 -16.56 -58.31
N ALA A 18 -12.60 -16.56 -57.01
CA ALA A 18 -12.61 -17.76 -56.18
C ALA A 18 -13.33 -17.45 -54.85
N PRO A 19 -14.40 -18.17 -54.50
CA PRO A 19 -15.15 -17.93 -53.28
C PRO A 19 -14.34 -18.40 -52.07
N GLY A 20 -13.74 -17.44 -51.38
CA GLY A 20 -13.09 -17.67 -50.09
C GLY A 20 -14.10 -18.17 -49.05
N PRO A 21 -13.70 -19.10 -48.16
CA PRO A 21 -14.60 -19.73 -47.22
C PRO A 21 -15.19 -18.68 -46.28
N ALA A 22 -16.51 -18.71 -46.16
CA ALA A 22 -17.29 -17.91 -45.22
C ALA A 22 -16.66 -17.98 -43.83
N ARG A 23 -15.88 -16.94 -43.49
CA ARG A 23 -15.64 -16.59 -42.09
C ARG A 23 -17.00 -16.18 -41.57
N SER A 24 -17.65 -17.09 -40.85
CA SER A 24 -18.77 -16.77 -39.99
C SER A 24 -18.34 -15.59 -39.13
N ALA A 25 -18.74 -14.39 -39.53
CA ALA A 25 -18.85 -13.26 -38.64
C ALA A 25 -19.88 -13.71 -37.61
N LEU A 26 -19.41 -14.31 -36.52
CA LEU A 26 -20.14 -14.27 -35.27
C LEU A 26 -20.31 -12.79 -34.99
N SER A 27 -21.44 -12.24 -35.41
CA SER A 27 -22.03 -11.01 -34.92
C SER A 27 -22.23 -11.20 -33.41
N THR A 28 -21.13 -11.12 -32.67
CA THR A 28 -21.09 -10.96 -31.22
C THR A 28 -21.39 -9.50 -30.94
N SER A 29 -22.51 -9.00 -31.45
CA SER A 29 -23.24 -7.90 -30.80
C SER A 29 -23.91 -8.43 -29.52
N SER A 30 -23.18 -9.25 -28.76
CA SER A 30 -23.54 -9.63 -27.41
C SER A 30 -23.46 -8.37 -26.59
N SER A 31 -24.59 -7.67 -26.53
CA SER A 31 -24.81 -6.48 -25.74
C SER A 31 -24.05 -6.60 -24.41
N LEU A 32 -23.19 -5.63 -24.14
CA LEU A 32 -22.44 -5.51 -22.87
C LEU A 32 -23.35 -5.14 -21.70
N SER A 33 -24.67 -5.20 -21.89
CA SER A 33 -25.66 -5.17 -20.82
C SER A 33 -25.52 -6.41 -19.92
N PRO A 34 -25.79 -6.28 -18.61
CA PRO A 34 -26.04 -7.41 -17.74
C PRO A 34 -27.29 -8.17 -18.20
N THR A 35 -27.38 -9.45 -17.84
CA THR A 35 -28.55 -10.27 -18.14
C THR A 35 -29.75 -9.72 -17.38
N LYS A 36 -30.88 -9.57 -18.06
CA LYS A 36 -32.14 -9.10 -17.47
C LYS A 36 -33.18 -10.21 -17.48
N ASP A 37 -34.04 -10.26 -16.46
CA ASP A 37 -35.23 -11.11 -16.49
C ASP A 37 -36.32 -10.54 -17.40
N ALA A 38 -37.44 -11.26 -17.51
CA ALA A 38 -38.62 -10.83 -18.27
C ALA A 38 -39.22 -9.50 -17.76
N ASN A 39 -38.92 -9.10 -16.51
CA ASN A 39 -39.40 -7.86 -15.90
C ASN A 39 -38.42 -6.69 -16.13
N GLY A 40 -37.30 -6.92 -16.82
CA GLY A 40 -36.27 -5.92 -17.07
C GLY A 40 -35.33 -5.67 -15.87
N SER A 41 -35.45 -6.45 -14.79
CA SER A 41 -34.56 -6.40 -13.64
C SER A 41 -33.25 -7.13 -13.95
N VAL A 42 -32.14 -6.63 -13.40
CA VAL A 42 -30.82 -7.22 -13.61
C VAL A 42 -30.70 -8.49 -12.76
N THR A 43 -30.54 -9.64 -13.40
CA THR A 43 -30.40 -10.95 -12.72
C THR A 43 -28.96 -11.36 -12.49
N SER A 44 -28.03 -10.91 -13.31
CA SER A 44 -26.61 -11.23 -13.13
C SER A 44 -26.05 -10.55 -11.89
N THR A 45 -25.27 -11.27 -11.09
CA THR A 45 -24.56 -10.70 -9.95
C THR A 45 -23.49 -9.69 -10.41
N ARG A 46 -23.08 -8.79 -9.51
CA ARG A 46 -22.02 -7.81 -9.80
C ARG A 46 -20.73 -8.50 -10.25
N ASP A 47 -20.36 -9.61 -9.61
CA ASP A 47 -19.10 -10.31 -9.91
C ASP A 47 -19.13 -11.00 -11.28
N GLU A 48 -20.28 -11.57 -11.68
CA GLU A 48 -20.48 -12.10 -13.03
C GLU A 48 -20.34 -11.01 -14.10
N TYR A 49 -20.88 -9.82 -13.83
CA TYR A 49 -20.76 -8.68 -14.75
C TYR A 49 -19.32 -8.19 -14.86
N VAL A 50 -18.58 -8.15 -13.75
CA VAL A 50 -17.14 -7.82 -13.73
C VAL A 50 -16.35 -8.82 -14.58
N GLN A 51 -16.65 -10.13 -14.46
CA GLN A 51 -16.00 -11.15 -15.28
C GLN A 51 -16.32 -10.98 -16.77
N LYS A 52 -17.58 -10.70 -17.12
CA LYS A 52 -18.01 -10.44 -18.51
C LYS A 52 -17.26 -9.25 -19.11
N LEU A 53 -17.13 -8.15 -18.37
CA LEU A 53 -16.35 -6.99 -18.79
C LEU A 53 -14.84 -7.27 -18.88
N GLY A 54 -14.33 -8.21 -18.07
CA GLY A 54 -12.94 -8.65 -18.07
C GLY A 54 -12.48 -9.26 -19.40
N ILE A 55 -13.40 -9.91 -20.12
CA ILE A 55 -13.15 -10.55 -21.42
C ILE A 55 -12.96 -9.50 -22.53
N VAL A 56 -13.59 -8.33 -22.42
CA VAL A 56 -13.53 -7.27 -23.44
C VAL A 56 -12.22 -6.51 -23.32
N GLN A 57 -11.30 -6.73 -24.26
CA GLN A 57 -9.99 -6.07 -24.25
C GLN A 57 -9.94 -4.77 -25.09
N SER A 58 -10.93 -4.52 -25.96
CA SER A 58 -10.99 -3.29 -26.76
C SER A 58 -11.51 -2.11 -25.96
N LYS A 59 -10.78 -1.00 -26.03
CA LYS A 59 -11.10 0.26 -25.38
C LYS A 59 -12.25 0.99 -26.08
N GLU A 60 -12.32 0.86 -27.41
CA GLU A 60 -13.31 1.50 -28.28
C GLU A 60 -14.71 0.96 -27.98
N VAL A 61 -14.85 -0.36 -27.87
CA VAL A 61 -16.13 -1.02 -27.57
C VAL A 61 -16.70 -0.57 -26.21
N LEU A 62 -15.84 -0.45 -25.19
CA LEU A 62 -16.27 0.03 -23.87
C LEU A 62 -16.65 1.51 -23.87
N ARG A 63 -15.99 2.33 -24.70
CA ARG A 63 -16.35 3.76 -24.86
C ARG A 63 -17.67 3.95 -25.58
N GLU A 64 -17.89 3.18 -26.64
CA GLU A 64 -19.14 3.19 -27.39
C GLU A 64 -20.31 2.79 -26.47
N GLU A 65 -20.11 1.76 -25.63
CA GLU A 65 -21.10 1.34 -24.64
C GLU A 65 -21.32 2.38 -23.52
N CYS A 66 -20.28 3.08 -23.07
CA CYS A 66 -20.46 4.20 -22.13
C CYS A 66 -21.24 5.36 -22.78
N ALA A 67 -20.94 5.66 -24.05
CA ALA A 67 -21.58 6.72 -24.81
C ALA A 67 -23.06 6.40 -25.10
N SER A 68 -23.39 5.15 -25.46
CA SER A 68 -24.76 4.71 -25.69
C SER A 68 -25.63 4.83 -24.43
N ARG A 69 -25.01 4.77 -23.24
CA ARG A 69 -25.65 4.91 -21.91
C ARG A 69 -25.56 6.30 -21.30
N ARG A 70 -25.01 7.29 -22.03
CA ARG A 70 -24.78 8.66 -21.55
C ARG A 70 -23.92 8.71 -20.27
N ILE A 71 -23.02 7.77 -20.08
CA ILE A 71 -22.05 7.77 -18.97
C ILE A 71 -20.87 8.68 -19.39
N SER A 72 -20.71 9.80 -18.68
CA SER A 72 -19.61 10.74 -18.97
C SER A 72 -18.28 10.18 -18.48
N VAL A 73 -17.39 9.85 -19.41
CA VAL A 73 -16.04 9.36 -19.11
C VAL A 73 -15.01 10.19 -19.91
N PRO A 74 -13.88 10.61 -19.31
CA PRO A 74 -12.85 11.36 -20.03
C PRO A 74 -12.30 10.61 -21.24
N LYS A 75 -11.99 11.33 -22.34
CA LYS A 75 -11.34 10.76 -23.52
C LYS A 75 -9.96 10.14 -23.24
N SER A 76 -9.35 10.44 -22.11
CA SER A 76 -8.07 9.84 -21.65
C SER A 76 -8.24 8.61 -20.76
N ALA A 77 -9.47 8.25 -20.34
CA ALA A 77 -9.70 7.14 -19.43
C ALA A 77 -9.14 5.81 -19.96
N ASP A 78 -8.56 5.01 -19.07
CA ASP A 78 -8.06 3.66 -19.33
C ASP A 78 -9.20 2.63 -19.34
N ILE A 79 -8.89 1.40 -19.74
CA ILE A 79 -9.88 0.31 -19.82
C ILE A 79 -10.49 0.03 -18.43
N THR A 80 -9.68 0.10 -17.38
CA THR A 80 -10.12 -0.13 -16.00
C THR A 80 -11.19 0.87 -15.58
N ARG A 81 -10.96 2.16 -15.79
CA ARG A 81 -11.91 3.22 -15.45
C ARG A 81 -13.20 3.17 -16.27
N LEU A 82 -13.12 2.74 -17.54
CA LEU A 82 -14.31 2.50 -18.37
C LEU A 82 -15.15 1.34 -17.81
N ARG A 83 -14.50 0.24 -17.39
CA ARG A 83 -15.19 -0.89 -16.74
C ARG A 83 -15.83 -0.48 -15.41
N GLU A 84 -15.11 0.26 -14.57
CA GLU A 84 -15.62 0.77 -13.29
C GLU A 84 -16.83 1.69 -13.48
N ALA A 85 -16.82 2.55 -14.51
CA ALA A 85 -17.94 3.42 -14.82
C ALA A 85 -19.19 2.62 -15.24
N LEU A 86 -19.02 1.57 -16.04
CA LEU A 86 -20.11 0.66 -16.41
C LEU A 86 -20.62 -0.14 -15.21
N ILE A 87 -19.73 -0.63 -14.34
CA ILE A 87 -20.12 -1.33 -13.11
C ILE A 87 -20.90 -0.40 -12.19
N GLY A 88 -20.43 0.84 -11.99
CA GLY A 88 -21.09 1.82 -11.14
C GLY A 88 -22.46 2.26 -11.65
N HIS A 89 -22.68 2.24 -12.97
CA HIS A 89 -23.98 2.53 -13.57
C HIS A 89 -25.01 1.44 -13.32
N TRP A 90 -24.62 0.17 -13.43
CA TRP A 90 -25.53 -0.98 -13.27
C TRP A 90 -25.70 -1.44 -11.83
N PHE A 91 -24.63 -1.35 -11.05
CA PHE A 91 -24.58 -1.73 -9.65
C PHE A 91 -24.12 -0.51 -8.85
N PRO A 92 -24.98 0.53 -8.71
CA PRO A 92 -24.68 1.63 -7.83
C PRO A 92 -24.34 1.01 -6.47
N HIS A 93 -23.17 1.38 -5.93
CA HIS A 93 -22.84 0.92 -4.60
C HIS A 93 -24.00 1.39 -3.72
N PRO A 94 -24.57 0.52 -2.86
CA PRO A 94 -25.48 1.01 -1.84
C PRO A 94 -24.68 2.06 -1.11
N THR A 95 -25.00 3.32 -1.37
CA THR A 95 -24.33 4.45 -0.76
C THR A 95 -24.60 4.20 0.71
N THR A 96 -23.60 3.67 1.42
CA THR A 96 -23.66 3.59 2.88
C THR A 96 -24.06 5.00 3.26
N PRO A 97 -25.25 5.22 3.85
CA PRO A 97 -25.75 6.56 4.09
C PRO A 97 -24.62 7.28 4.79
N LEU A 98 -23.98 8.18 4.06
CA LEU A 98 -22.87 8.95 4.58
C LEU A 98 -23.45 9.61 5.82
N ALA A 99 -22.85 9.31 6.98
CA ALA A 99 -23.09 10.10 8.16
C ALA A 99 -23.04 11.58 7.71
N PRO A 100 -24.09 12.37 7.97
CA PRO A 100 -24.32 13.64 7.30
C PRO A 100 -23.11 14.55 7.52
N CYS A 101 -22.29 14.70 6.49
CA CYS A 101 -21.22 15.66 6.50
C CYS A 101 -21.87 17.04 6.40
N HIS A 102 -21.73 17.80 7.48
CA HIS A 102 -22.19 19.16 7.70
C HIS A 102 -22.29 20.03 6.44
N GLN A 103 -23.43 19.98 5.78
CA GLN A 103 -24.03 21.19 5.27
C GLN A 103 -24.68 21.85 6.48
N LEU A 104 -24.23 23.05 6.84
CA LEU A 104 -25.03 23.94 7.70
C LEU A 104 -26.47 23.89 7.20
N PRO A 105 -27.47 23.75 8.09
CA PRO A 105 -28.85 23.71 7.67
C PRO A 105 -29.15 25.03 6.95
N ARG A 106 -29.16 24.99 5.62
CA ARG A 106 -30.00 25.91 4.87
C ARG A 106 -31.40 25.58 5.35
N THR A 107 -31.94 26.47 6.16
CA THR A 107 -33.33 26.47 6.60
C THR A 107 -34.19 26.01 5.42
N PRO A 108 -34.92 24.90 5.54
CA PRO A 108 -35.86 24.54 4.50
C PRO A 108 -36.87 25.68 4.43
N VAL A 109 -36.86 26.41 3.32
CA VAL A 109 -37.99 27.25 2.93
C VAL A 109 -39.17 26.29 2.79
N ALA A 110 -39.96 26.25 3.87
CA ALA A 110 -41.37 25.94 3.93
C ALA A 110 -41.88 24.99 2.82
N LYS A 111 -41.75 23.68 3.03
CA LYS A 111 -42.79 22.74 2.58
C LYS A 111 -43.99 22.90 3.51
N ARG A 112 -44.76 23.97 3.27
CA ARG A 112 -46.02 24.33 3.94
C ARG A 112 -47.22 23.58 3.34
N ALA A 113 -47.00 22.38 2.78
CA ALA A 113 -47.98 21.68 1.94
C ALA A 113 -48.42 20.30 2.46
N SER A 114 -48.07 19.93 3.69
CA SER A 114 -48.48 18.63 4.26
C SER A 114 -49.10 18.73 5.66
N LEU A 115 -49.25 19.95 6.20
CA LEU A 115 -49.95 20.20 7.46
C LEU A 115 -51.41 20.64 7.25
N SER A 116 -51.93 20.61 6.02
CA SER A 116 -53.32 20.97 5.69
C SER A 116 -54.25 19.75 5.56
N GLN A 117 -53.72 18.53 5.42
CA GLN A 117 -54.56 17.32 5.34
C GLN A 117 -54.98 16.74 6.71
N GLY A 118 -54.39 17.19 7.81
CA GLY A 118 -54.81 16.80 9.17
C GLY A 118 -55.85 17.72 9.80
N ILE A 119 -56.08 18.91 9.22
CA ILE A 119 -56.97 19.94 9.81
C ILE A 119 -58.43 19.77 9.32
N GLU A 120 -58.64 19.13 8.17
CA GLU A 120 -60.00 18.88 7.65
C GLU A 120 -60.70 17.71 8.37
N SER A 121 -59.95 16.69 8.83
CA SER A 121 -60.52 15.59 9.62
C SER A 121 -60.86 15.97 11.06
N GLU A 122 -60.24 17.01 11.62
CA GLU A 122 -60.60 17.51 12.96
C GLU A 122 -61.91 18.31 12.95
N LYS A 123 -62.27 18.95 11.83
CA LYS A 123 -63.53 19.70 11.72
C LYS A 123 -64.76 18.81 11.67
N GLU A 124 -64.64 17.59 11.16
CA GLU A 124 -65.76 16.64 11.04
C GLU A 124 -66.06 15.95 12.38
N ILE A 125 -65.05 15.71 13.22
CA ILE A 125 -65.23 15.17 14.59
C ILE A 125 -65.79 16.25 15.56
N LEU A 126 -65.58 17.54 15.25
CA LEU A 126 -66.08 18.67 16.04
C LEU A 126 -67.57 19.01 15.78
N ALA A 127 -68.16 18.54 14.68
CA ALA A 127 -69.56 18.82 14.36
C ALA A 127 -70.55 17.86 15.03
N GLU A 128 -70.15 16.61 15.32
CA GLU A 128 -71.02 15.59 15.93
C GLU A 128 -71.02 15.58 17.46
N SER A 129 -70.08 16.28 18.12
CA SER A 129 -69.94 16.26 19.59
C SER A 129 -70.63 17.42 20.33
N GLN A 130 -71.28 18.36 19.62
CA GLN A 130 -71.93 19.54 20.23
C GLN A 130 -73.26 19.27 20.96
N ALA A 131 -73.75 18.02 20.98
CA ALA A 131 -75.12 17.77 21.46
C ALA A 131 -75.27 17.41 22.95
N VAL A 132 -74.21 17.04 23.71
CA VAL A 132 -74.46 16.45 25.06
C VAL A 132 -73.55 16.92 26.20
N TYR A 133 -72.39 17.54 25.97
CA TYR A 133 -71.59 18.07 27.09
C TYR A 133 -70.83 19.34 26.68
N PRO A 134 -70.80 20.40 27.52
CA PRO A 134 -69.88 21.52 27.34
C PRO A 134 -68.47 21.04 27.69
N PHE A 135 -67.88 20.23 26.83
CA PHE A 135 -66.45 19.96 26.85
C PHE A 135 -65.77 21.31 26.61
N SER A 136 -65.08 21.83 27.61
CA SER A 136 -64.36 23.08 27.50
C SER A 136 -63.26 22.91 26.46
N PHE A 137 -63.41 23.56 25.31
CA PHE A 137 -62.36 23.70 24.28
C PHE A 137 -61.00 24.10 24.86
N GLU A 138 -61.03 24.82 25.99
CA GLU A 138 -59.84 25.20 26.75
C GLU A 138 -59.04 23.99 27.23
N LEU A 139 -59.69 22.91 27.68
CA LEU A 139 -59.01 21.70 28.15
C LEU A 139 -58.27 20.98 27.00
N ILE A 140 -58.91 20.88 25.83
CA ILE A 140 -58.30 20.26 24.64
C ILE A 140 -57.12 21.11 24.17
N ARG A 141 -57.27 22.44 24.14
CA ARG A 141 -56.18 23.37 23.80
C ARG A 141 -55.01 23.23 24.76
N ASP A 142 -55.28 23.16 26.06
CA ASP A 142 -54.25 23.04 27.09
C ASP A 142 -53.52 21.69 26.99
N ASP A 143 -54.22 20.61 26.69
CA ASP A 143 -53.61 19.30 26.50
C ASP A 143 -52.75 19.24 25.23
N LEU A 144 -53.21 19.84 24.13
CA LEU A 144 -52.43 19.95 22.90
C LEU A 144 -51.16 20.80 23.11
N LEU A 145 -51.26 21.90 23.86
CA LEU A 145 -50.10 22.72 24.22
C LEU A 145 -49.12 21.95 25.12
N ARG A 146 -49.61 21.18 26.09
CA ARG A 146 -48.76 20.33 26.94
C ARG A 146 -48.05 19.25 26.14
N GLU A 147 -48.73 18.62 25.19
CA GLU A 147 -48.12 17.62 24.32
C GLU A 147 -47.07 18.24 23.39
N ALA A 148 -47.37 19.39 22.79
CA ALA A 148 -46.40 20.14 21.98
C ALA A 148 -45.16 20.51 22.79
N LEU A 149 -45.32 20.98 24.05
CA LEU A 149 -44.22 21.27 24.95
C LEU A 149 -43.41 20.01 25.29
N LYS A 150 -44.06 18.88 25.60
CA LYS A 150 -43.37 17.61 25.86
C LYS A 150 -42.54 17.14 24.66
N ASN A 151 -43.07 17.30 23.44
CA ASN A 151 -42.35 16.95 22.22
C ASN A 151 -41.15 17.87 21.98
N MET A 152 -41.32 19.18 22.22
CA MET A 152 -40.22 20.15 22.15
C MET A 152 -39.11 19.82 23.16
N TYR A 153 -39.46 19.50 24.41
CA TYR A 153 -38.46 19.08 25.42
C TYR A 153 -37.73 17.81 25.02
N ARG A 154 -38.42 16.83 24.42
CA ARG A 154 -37.81 15.60 23.92
C ARG A 154 -36.78 15.91 22.82
N GLU A 155 -37.15 16.73 21.84
CA GLU A 155 -36.27 17.11 20.74
C GLU A 155 -35.04 17.89 21.22
N VAL A 156 -35.23 18.85 22.13
CA VAL A 156 -34.12 19.60 22.75
C VAL A 156 -33.18 18.67 23.53
N SER A 157 -33.73 17.67 24.24
CA SER A 157 -32.91 16.69 24.97
C SER A 157 -32.07 15.82 24.04
N GLU A 158 -32.63 15.39 22.90
CA GLU A 158 -31.93 14.60 21.89
C GLU A 158 -30.82 15.41 21.23
N GLN A 159 -31.11 16.65 20.83
CA GLN A 159 -30.11 17.57 20.28
C GLN A 159 -28.99 17.85 21.30
N THR A 160 -29.31 18.00 22.58
CA THR A 160 -28.32 18.20 23.64
C THR A 160 -27.39 16.98 23.79
N LEU A 161 -27.93 15.77 23.70
CA LEU A 161 -27.14 14.53 23.70
C LEU A 161 -26.23 14.44 22.47
N GLN A 162 -26.74 14.78 21.28
CA GLN A 162 -25.93 14.80 20.06
C GLN A 162 -24.80 15.84 20.12
N ILE A 163 -25.09 17.05 20.61
CA ILE A 163 -24.08 18.11 20.81
C ILE A 163 -23.02 17.64 21.81
N LYS A 164 -23.42 17.01 22.91
CA LYS A 164 -22.48 16.44 23.89
C LYS A 164 -21.60 15.36 23.27
N ALA A 165 -22.17 14.44 22.49
CA ALA A 165 -21.41 13.40 21.80
C ALA A 165 -20.41 13.97 20.80
N LEU A 166 -20.79 15.02 20.05
CA LEU A 166 -19.89 15.73 19.14
C LEU A 166 -18.79 16.45 19.91
N ARG A 167 -19.10 17.11 21.03
CA ARG A 167 -18.12 17.74 21.90
C ARG A 167 -17.11 16.73 22.44
N ASP A 168 -17.57 15.60 22.96
CA ASP A 168 -16.70 14.52 23.44
C ASP A 168 -15.80 13.98 22.30
N LEU A 169 -16.30 13.91 21.07
CA LEU A 169 -15.54 13.50 19.90
C LEU A 169 -14.48 14.55 19.51
N VAL A 170 -14.85 15.84 19.53
CA VAL A 170 -13.92 16.95 19.29
C VAL A 170 -12.85 16.96 20.37
N ASP A 171 -13.22 16.94 21.65
CA ASP A 171 -12.30 16.93 22.78
C ASP A 171 -11.34 15.73 22.71
N ARG A 172 -11.81 14.53 22.32
CA ARG A 172 -10.93 13.37 22.08
C ARG A 172 -9.95 13.59 20.92
N ARG A 173 -10.35 14.31 19.87
CA ARG A 173 -9.48 14.62 18.71
C ARG A 173 -8.53 15.77 19.00
N THR A 174 -8.93 16.76 19.79
CA THR A 174 -8.16 17.96 20.11
C THR A 174 -7.34 17.85 21.39
N ALA A 175 -7.60 16.87 22.26
CA ALA A 175 -6.72 16.55 23.40
C ALA A 175 -5.27 16.25 22.97
N VAL A 176 -5.10 15.77 21.74
CA VAL A 176 -3.81 15.56 21.08
C VAL A 176 -3.11 16.86 20.67
N LEU A 177 -3.88 17.93 20.47
CA LEU A 177 -3.43 19.24 19.97
C LEU A 177 -3.23 20.27 21.09
N SER A 178 -3.62 19.98 22.34
CA SER A 178 -3.34 20.87 23.47
C SER A 178 -1.83 20.92 23.75
N PRO A 179 -1.24 22.10 24.00
CA PRO A 179 0.22 22.25 24.11
C PRO A 179 0.86 21.37 25.21
N THR A 180 1.54 20.32 24.76
CA THR A 180 2.91 19.91 25.09
C THR A 180 3.47 20.32 26.47
N ASN A 181 3.33 19.41 27.43
CA ASN A 181 4.38 19.12 28.43
C ASN A 181 4.28 17.72 29.07
N LEU A 182 3.19 16.95 28.85
CA LEU A 182 2.94 15.69 29.58
C LEU A 182 2.59 14.48 28.70
N PHE A 183 2.73 14.56 27.38
CA PHE A 183 2.39 13.42 26.52
C PHE A 183 3.52 12.37 26.54
N SER A 184 3.40 11.39 27.44
CA SER A 184 4.32 10.26 27.51
C SER A 184 4.02 9.24 26.40
N VAL A 185 5.07 8.86 25.66
CA VAL A 185 5.03 7.81 24.63
C VAL A 185 4.48 6.49 25.19
N ASP A 186 4.84 6.17 26.43
CA ASP A 186 4.40 4.94 27.10
C ASP A 186 2.89 4.93 27.35
N VAL A 187 2.29 6.10 27.63
CA VAL A 187 0.84 6.23 27.83
C VAL A 187 0.09 6.04 26.51
N TYR A 188 0.62 6.57 25.41
CA TYR A 188 0.04 6.35 24.09
C TYR A 188 0.13 4.87 23.67
N GLN A 189 1.29 4.24 23.84
CA GLN A 189 1.48 2.82 23.51
C GLN A 189 0.60 1.90 24.38
N ARG A 190 0.51 2.16 25.69
CA ARG A 190 -0.38 1.38 26.59
C ARG A 190 -1.82 1.34 26.11
N ARG A 191 -2.33 2.41 25.49
CA ARG A 191 -3.72 2.45 25.00
C ARG A 191 -3.98 1.38 23.93
N PHE A 192 -2.99 1.08 23.09
CA PHE A 192 -3.08 0.04 22.06
C PHE A 192 -2.79 -1.36 22.62
N GLU A 193 -1.95 -1.45 23.64
CA GLU A 193 -1.71 -2.72 24.35
C GLU A 193 -2.95 -3.19 25.11
N THR A 194 -3.70 -2.29 25.74
CA THR A 194 -4.91 -2.65 26.52
C THR A 194 -6.06 -3.19 25.67
N SER A 195 -6.08 -2.93 24.36
CA SER A 195 -7.18 -3.37 23.48
C SER A 195 -6.88 -4.67 22.73
N SER A 196 -5.65 -5.21 22.80
CA SER A 196 -5.30 -6.50 22.20
C SER A 196 -5.17 -7.58 23.28
N ARG A 197 -6.22 -8.38 23.43
CA ARG A 197 -6.20 -9.61 24.23
C ARG A 197 -5.16 -10.56 23.59
N PRO A 198 -4.21 -11.13 24.34
CA PRO A 198 -3.00 -11.69 23.74
C PRO A 198 -3.23 -13.05 23.08
N SER A 199 -3.14 -13.10 21.74
CA SER A 199 -2.57 -14.28 21.08
C SER A 199 -1.04 -14.12 21.12
N LYS A 200 -0.37 -15.01 21.87
CA LYS A 200 1.09 -15.19 22.00
C LYS A 200 1.98 -14.13 21.32
N PRO A 201 2.67 -13.26 22.08
CA PRO A 201 3.65 -12.35 21.50
C PRO A 201 4.79 -13.16 20.85
N LEU A 202 5.12 -12.84 19.60
CA LEU A 202 6.42 -13.21 19.05
C LEU A 202 7.51 -12.58 19.93
N PRO A 203 8.60 -13.31 20.24
CA PRO A 203 9.69 -12.78 21.04
C PRO A 203 10.30 -11.57 20.31
N ARG A 204 10.09 -10.37 20.89
CA ARG A 204 10.90 -9.19 20.56
C ARG A 204 12.36 -9.55 20.90
N PRO A 205 13.35 -9.21 20.04
CA PRO A 205 14.75 -9.32 20.42
C PRO A 205 15.00 -8.40 21.62
N LYS A 206 15.20 -8.99 22.80
CA LYS A 206 15.70 -8.27 23.97
C LYS A 206 17.16 -7.93 23.68
N LEU A 207 17.44 -6.67 23.39
CA LEU A 207 18.79 -6.12 23.59
C LEU A 207 19.03 -6.11 25.10
N THR A 208 19.69 -7.14 25.60
CA THR A 208 20.12 -7.22 26.99
C THR A 208 21.24 -6.20 27.19
N VAL A 209 20.91 -5.07 27.81
CA VAL A 209 21.90 -4.17 28.39
C VAL A 209 22.45 -4.88 29.64
N GLY A 210 23.62 -5.49 29.50
CA GLY A 210 24.37 -6.09 30.60
C GLY A 210 25.12 -5.03 31.39
N ASN A 211 25.10 -5.15 32.72
CA ASN A 211 25.88 -4.34 33.66
C ASN A 211 27.39 -4.39 33.38
N PRO A 212 28.16 -3.36 33.78
CA PRO A 212 29.54 -3.18 33.40
C PRO A 212 30.46 -3.91 34.36
N SER A 213 31.13 -4.96 33.89
CA SER A 213 32.45 -5.34 34.39
C SER A 213 33.04 -6.39 33.47
N THR A 214 34.30 -6.20 33.13
CA THR A 214 35.17 -7.05 32.30
C THR A 214 35.01 -6.88 30.79
N ASN A 215 35.96 -6.11 30.23
CA ASN A 215 36.17 -5.85 28.81
C ASN A 215 36.18 -7.16 27.99
N PRO A 216 35.59 -7.11 26.79
CA PRO A 216 36.34 -7.49 25.62
C PRO A 216 36.40 -6.34 24.62
N ILE A 217 37.55 -6.22 23.97
CA ILE A 217 37.86 -5.27 22.90
C ILE A 217 36.85 -5.50 21.76
N VAL A 218 35.86 -4.61 21.64
CA VAL A 218 35.00 -4.47 20.47
C VAL A 218 35.46 -3.21 19.74
N THR A 219 36.06 -3.38 18.58
CA THR A 219 36.44 -2.29 17.69
C THR A 219 35.20 -1.50 17.23
N PRO A 220 35.17 -0.17 17.40
CA PRO A 220 34.07 0.65 16.92
C PRO A 220 34.09 0.71 15.38
N ILE A 221 32.94 0.45 14.76
CA ILE A 221 32.73 0.68 13.32
C ILE A 221 32.78 2.20 13.11
N ARG A 222 33.91 2.64 12.56
CA ARG A 222 34.25 4.02 12.30
C ARG A 222 33.70 4.43 10.93
N ASN A 223 32.60 5.18 10.92
CA ASN A 223 32.14 5.87 9.71
C ASN A 223 32.73 7.28 9.70
N ARG A 224 33.62 7.60 8.75
CA ARG A 224 34.12 8.97 8.55
C ARG A 224 34.28 9.32 7.06
N ALA A 225 33.52 10.35 6.67
CA ALA A 225 33.71 11.44 5.70
C ALA A 225 34.13 11.18 4.24
N SER A 226 33.41 11.82 3.31
CA SER A 226 33.97 12.85 2.42
C SER A 226 32.90 13.81 1.83
N ASP A 227 33.10 15.09 2.14
CA ASP A 227 32.88 16.37 1.44
C ASP A 227 31.93 16.51 0.24
N ALA A 228 30.92 17.39 0.39
CA ALA A 228 30.85 18.73 -0.23
C ALA A 228 29.38 19.19 -0.46
N THR A 229 29.06 20.38 0.07
CA THR A 229 27.87 21.22 -0.22
C THR A 229 26.59 20.92 0.57
N GLY A 230 26.33 21.74 1.59
CA GLY A 230 25.07 21.84 2.33
C GLY A 230 25.26 21.59 3.84
N GLY A 231 25.28 22.65 4.64
CA GLY A 231 25.58 22.59 6.08
C GLY A 231 24.57 21.77 6.88
N CYS A 232 25.03 20.64 7.42
CA CYS A 232 24.42 19.93 8.54
C CYS A 232 25.23 20.26 9.80
N ILE A 233 24.57 20.53 10.92
CA ILE A 233 25.24 20.57 12.24
C ILE A 233 25.54 19.11 12.61
N PRO A 234 26.82 18.70 12.73
CA PRO A 234 27.13 17.35 13.16
C PRO A 234 26.91 17.25 14.67
N GLU A 235 25.84 16.59 15.10
CA GLU A 235 25.88 15.87 16.37
C GLU A 235 26.52 14.48 16.14
N ASP A 236 27.18 13.98 17.18
CA ASP A 236 28.35 13.07 17.20
C ASP A 236 28.19 11.71 16.47
N ASP A 237 27.00 11.36 15.99
CA ASP A 237 26.71 10.01 15.48
C ASP A 237 26.69 9.88 13.95
N GLY A 238 26.80 10.98 13.19
CA GLY A 238 26.84 10.97 11.74
C GLY A 238 25.60 10.36 11.05
N ARG A 239 24.51 10.13 11.80
CA ARG A 239 23.24 9.62 11.27
C ARG A 239 22.34 10.79 10.88
N PRO A 240 21.69 10.77 9.72
CA PRO A 240 20.74 11.81 9.34
C PRO A 240 19.53 11.75 10.29
N HIS A 241 19.44 12.73 11.20
CA HIS A 241 18.20 13.04 11.90
C HIS A 241 17.37 13.92 10.97
N ALA A 242 16.20 13.43 10.56
CA ALA A 242 15.24 14.30 9.91
C ALA A 242 14.21 14.75 10.95
N PHE A 243 13.79 16.00 10.83
CA PHE A 243 12.98 16.67 11.83
C PHE A 243 11.52 16.50 11.40
N VAL A 244 10.65 16.06 12.31
CA VAL A 244 9.21 16.28 12.12
C VAL A 244 8.89 17.53 12.92
N ASN A 245 9.06 18.67 12.27
CA ASN A 245 9.01 19.95 12.95
C ASN A 245 7.63 20.24 13.56
N GLU A 246 7.65 20.93 14.70
CA GLU A 246 6.49 21.66 15.19
C GLU A 246 5.99 22.60 14.07
N SER A 247 4.67 22.64 13.84
CA SER A 247 4.08 23.58 12.89
C SER A 247 4.63 24.99 13.14
N PRO A 248 5.08 25.73 12.11
CA PRO A 248 5.62 27.07 12.30
C PRO A 248 4.61 27.92 13.06
N LYS A 249 5.04 28.53 14.17
CA LYS A 249 4.17 29.34 15.05
C LYS A 249 3.54 30.52 14.32
N VAL A 250 4.15 30.95 13.20
CA VAL A 250 3.66 32.02 12.33
C VAL A 250 3.87 31.61 10.88
N ALA A 251 2.80 31.65 10.07
CA ALA A 251 2.78 31.18 8.68
C ALA A 251 3.75 31.93 7.73
N SER A 252 4.29 33.08 8.13
CA SER A 252 5.17 33.94 7.32
C SER A 252 6.67 33.66 7.51
N THR A 253 7.05 32.86 8.51
CA THR A 253 8.47 32.61 8.78
C THR A 253 8.95 31.47 7.88
N SER A 254 9.75 31.80 6.86
CA SER A 254 10.46 30.81 6.06
C SER A 254 11.31 29.93 6.99
N ARG A 255 11.18 28.61 6.88
CA ARG A 255 11.92 27.66 7.71
C ARG A 255 13.42 27.80 7.42
N ALA A 256 14.27 27.62 8.43
CA ALA A 256 15.70 27.53 8.19
C ALA A 256 15.97 26.30 7.30
N ASN A 257 16.66 26.52 6.16
CA ASN A 257 16.92 25.55 5.09
C ASN A 257 17.66 24.26 5.51
N SER A 258 17.98 24.07 6.79
CA SER A 258 18.73 22.92 7.31
C SER A 258 17.86 21.78 7.83
N GLN A 259 16.54 21.93 7.84
CA GLN A 259 15.63 20.90 8.36
C GLN A 259 14.93 20.16 7.23
N VAL A 260 15.34 18.90 7.01
CA VAL A 260 14.70 17.99 6.05
C VAL A 260 13.58 17.25 6.77
N ASP A 261 12.37 17.30 6.21
CA ASP A 261 11.19 16.62 6.77
C ASP A 261 11.24 15.10 6.46
N LEU A 262 10.80 14.26 7.41
CA LEU A 262 10.61 12.83 7.15
C LEU A 262 9.40 12.62 6.22
N VAL A 263 9.56 11.81 5.18
CA VAL A 263 8.45 11.42 4.30
C VAL A 263 7.64 10.33 4.99
N LEU A 264 6.64 10.74 5.75
CA LEU A 264 5.76 9.84 6.48
C LEU A 264 4.74 9.15 5.54
N PRO A 265 4.35 7.89 5.82
CA PRO A 265 3.28 7.23 5.10
C PRO A 265 1.93 7.89 5.41
N ASN A 266 0.90 7.51 4.65
CA ASN A 266 -0.47 7.96 4.90
C ASN A 266 -0.87 7.71 6.38
N PRO A 267 -1.58 8.64 7.06
CA PRO A 267 -2.05 8.48 8.45
C PRO A 267 -2.70 7.13 8.76
N ILE A 268 -3.38 6.53 7.78
CA ILE A 268 -4.00 5.20 7.90
C ILE A 268 -2.97 4.12 8.29
N ALA A 269 -1.69 4.26 7.88
CA ALA A 269 -0.62 3.34 8.23
C ALA A 269 -0.33 3.26 9.73
N PHE A 270 -0.68 4.31 10.49
CA PHE A 270 -0.50 4.39 11.94
C PHE A 270 -1.73 3.93 12.74
N THR A 271 -2.80 3.54 12.04
CA THR A 271 -4.06 3.15 12.67
C THR A 271 -4.28 1.65 12.49
N GLN A 272 -4.72 0.97 13.55
CA GLN A 272 -5.07 -0.45 13.44
C GLN A 272 -6.26 -0.62 12.49
N PRO A 273 -6.34 -1.74 11.73
CA PRO A 273 -7.53 -2.05 10.95
C PRO A 273 -8.79 -1.99 11.83
N ASN A 274 -9.83 -1.30 11.37
CA ASN A 274 -11.10 -1.08 12.08
C ASN A 274 -11.03 -0.15 13.31
N SER A 275 -9.90 0.51 13.58
CA SER A 275 -9.82 1.56 14.60
C SER A 275 -10.24 2.92 14.03
N PRO A 276 -10.77 3.84 14.86
CA PRO A 276 -11.05 5.20 14.40
C PRO A 276 -9.76 5.85 13.89
N HIS A 277 -9.80 6.40 12.67
CA HIS A 277 -8.65 7.09 12.09
C HIS A 277 -8.26 8.29 12.95
N LEU A 278 -7.12 8.18 13.63
CA LEU A 278 -6.48 9.33 14.26
C LEU A 278 -5.78 10.14 13.17
N LEU A 279 -5.89 11.46 13.24
CA LEU A 279 -5.33 12.33 12.21
C LEU A 279 -3.81 12.17 12.10
N PHE A 280 -3.10 12.07 13.24
CA PHE A 280 -1.69 11.69 13.32
C PHE A 280 -1.39 11.18 14.73
N PRO A 281 -0.37 10.32 14.93
CA PRO A 281 0.19 10.11 16.26
C PRO A 281 0.65 11.47 16.81
N PRO A 282 0.16 11.88 18.01
CA PRO A 282 0.53 13.14 18.68
C PRO A 282 2.03 13.41 18.68
N ILE A 283 2.79 12.33 18.82
CA ILE A 283 4.23 12.32 19.02
C ILE A 283 4.93 12.92 17.80
N LEU A 284 4.40 12.71 16.59
CA LEU A 284 5.08 13.10 15.35
C LEU A 284 5.24 14.62 15.22
N GLY A 285 4.33 15.45 15.76
CA GLY A 285 4.41 16.91 15.59
C GLY A 285 5.17 17.65 16.68
N GLN A 286 5.72 16.98 17.70
CA GLN A 286 6.18 17.64 18.93
C GLN A 286 7.70 17.73 19.07
N ARG A 287 8.47 16.87 18.42
CA ARG A 287 9.94 16.79 18.57
C ARG A 287 10.58 16.29 17.29
N SER A 288 11.89 16.52 17.16
CA SER A 288 12.72 15.80 16.19
C SER A 288 12.61 14.31 16.44
N ILE A 289 12.29 13.54 15.40
CA ILE A 289 12.02 12.10 15.51
C ILE A 289 12.88 11.38 14.51
N ALA A 290 13.52 10.30 14.93
CA ALA A 290 14.29 9.46 14.04
C ALA A 290 13.46 8.27 13.54
N TRP A 291 13.89 7.64 12.45
CA TRP A 291 13.14 6.55 11.80
C TRP A 291 12.87 5.36 12.73
N ASP A 292 13.82 5.06 13.61
CA ASP A 292 13.73 4.05 14.66
C ASP A 292 12.58 4.31 15.66
N GLN A 293 12.20 5.56 15.86
CA GLN A 293 11.05 5.96 16.67
C GLN A 293 9.74 5.95 15.86
N VAL A 294 9.79 6.16 14.54
CA VAL A 294 8.61 6.09 13.66
C VAL A 294 8.17 4.65 13.44
N PHE A 295 9.09 3.72 13.20
CA PHE A 295 8.73 2.34 12.81
C PHE A 295 7.81 1.62 13.82
N PRO A 296 8.03 1.70 15.15
CA PRO A 296 7.14 1.09 16.14
C PRO A 296 5.71 1.66 16.14
N LEU A 297 5.50 2.86 15.59
CA LEU A 297 4.18 3.49 15.51
C LEU A 297 3.35 2.99 14.33
N ILE A 298 3.98 2.31 13.35
CA ILE A 298 3.32 1.83 12.15
C ILE A 298 2.56 0.54 12.45
N CYS A 299 1.24 0.60 12.32
CA CYS A 299 0.34 -0.54 12.56
C CYS A 299 0.06 -1.35 11.28
N ARG A 300 0.21 -0.74 10.10
CA ARG A 300 -0.17 -1.33 8.80
C ARG A 300 0.98 -1.26 7.80
N PRO A 301 1.96 -2.17 7.91
CA PRO A 301 3.16 -2.12 7.08
C PRO A 301 2.84 -2.29 5.59
N GLU A 302 1.73 -2.96 5.22
CA GLU A 302 1.35 -3.20 3.83
C GLU A 302 1.08 -1.93 3.00
N MET A 303 0.91 -0.79 3.67
CA MET A 303 0.70 0.53 3.04
C MET A 303 2.02 1.27 2.79
N LEU A 304 3.13 0.82 3.36
CA LEU A 304 4.41 1.52 3.29
C LEU A 304 5.00 1.52 1.89
N TRP A 305 4.84 0.42 1.14
CA TRP A 305 5.37 0.32 -0.22
C TRP A 305 4.86 1.43 -1.13
N ASP A 306 3.60 1.84 -0.97
CA ASP A 306 2.98 2.85 -1.84
C ASP A 306 3.67 4.23 -1.68
N VAL A 307 4.36 4.49 -0.56
CA VAL A 307 5.05 5.76 -0.26
C VAL A 307 6.58 5.61 -0.31
N TRP A 308 7.11 4.52 0.26
CA TRP A 308 8.53 4.31 0.47
C TRP A 308 9.22 3.47 -0.60
N HIS A 309 8.51 3.01 -1.63
CA HIS A 309 9.20 2.41 -2.77
C HIS A 309 10.19 3.40 -3.42
N PRO A 310 11.29 2.90 -4.01
CA PRO A 310 12.23 3.72 -4.77
C PRO A 310 11.51 4.50 -5.88
N SER A 311 11.79 5.79 -6.01
CA SER A 311 11.08 6.67 -6.97
C SER A 311 11.51 6.40 -8.41
N LYS A 312 12.74 5.93 -8.62
CA LYS A 312 13.27 5.61 -9.94
C LYS A 312 13.24 4.10 -10.18
N SER A 313 13.19 3.69 -11.44
CA SER A 313 13.44 2.30 -11.81
C SER A 313 14.92 1.93 -11.59
N LEU A 314 15.22 0.65 -11.37
CA LEU A 314 16.57 0.19 -11.06
C LEU A 314 17.62 0.66 -12.08
N ASP A 315 17.29 0.69 -13.37
CA ASP A 315 18.22 1.11 -14.43
C ASP A 315 18.44 2.62 -14.52
N GLN A 316 17.63 3.43 -13.82
CA GLN A 316 17.76 4.89 -13.77
C GLN A 316 18.66 5.36 -12.61
N TYR A 317 18.99 4.49 -11.66
CA TYR A 317 19.92 4.83 -10.58
C TYR A 317 21.37 4.71 -11.05
N GLN A 318 22.24 5.52 -10.45
CA GLN A 318 23.68 5.20 -10.39
C GLN A 318 23.98 4.29 -9.19
N LEU A 319 25.14 3.65 -9.20
CA LEU A 319 25.50 2.69 -8.15
C LEU A 319 25.55 3.35 -6.76
N ASP A 320 26.12 4.56 -6.68
CA ASP A 320 26.18 5.33 -5.43
C ASP A 320 24.79 5.80 -4.97
N GLU A 321 23.95 6.28 -5.90
CA GLU A 321 22.58 6.68 -5.58
C GLU A 321 21.76 5.49 -5.06
N LEU A 322 21.95 4.31 -5.65
CA LEU A 322 21.29 3.07 -5.23
C LEU A 322 21.70 2.69 -3.81
N TRP A 323 23.01 2.77 -3.50
CA TRP A 323 23.54 2.49 -2.18
C TRP A 323 23.04 3.50 -1.14
N GLN A 324 23.06 4.80 -1.45
CA GLN A 324 22.55 5.84 -0.58
C GLN A 324 21.05 5.65 -0.28
N CYS A 325 20.24 5.32 -1.29
CA CYS A 325 18.83 5.00 -1.12
C CYS A 325 18.61 3.82 -0.16
N TYR A 326 19.47 2.80 -0.25
CA TYR A 326 19.41 1.62 0.62
C TYR A 326 19.82 1.91 2.07
N ASP A 327 20.94 2.63 2.28
CA ASP A 327 21.57 2.80 3.59
C ASP A 327 21.19 4.09 4.32
N SER A 328 21.08 5.21 3.60
CA SER A 328 20.75 6.53 4.17
C SER A 328 19.32 6.98 3.90
N GLY A 329 18.65 6.38 2.92
CA GLY A 329 17.31 6.75 2.48
C GLY A 329 17.32 7.63 1.23
N GLU A 330 16.15 7.73 0.59
CA GLU A 330 15.99 8.48 -0.67
C GLU A 330 15.54 9.91 -0.40
N ARG A 331 16.30 10.89 -0.92
CA ARG A 331 15.91 12.30 -0.88
C ARG A 331 14.77 12.56 -1.87
N VAL A 332 13.72 13.23 -1.41
CA VAL A 332 12.56 13.61 -2.22
C VAL A 332 12.66 15.09 -2.54
N TYR A 333 12.65 15.41 -3.83
CA TYR A 333 12.74 16.77 -4.34
C TYR A 333 11.37 17.21 -4.89
N ASN A 334 11.02 18.48 -4.71
CA ASN A 334 9.86 19.08 -5.37
C ASN A 334 10.16 19.40 -6.84
N GLU A 335 9.18 19.94 -7.57
CA GLU A 335 9.32 20.32 -8.99
C GLU A 335 10.38 21.41 -9.19
N GLU A 336 10.63 22.22 -8.16
CA GLU A 336 11.65 23.27 -8.12
C GLU A 336 13.07 22.75 -7.80
N GLY A 337 13.24 21.44 -7.57
CA GLY A 337 14.53 20.82 -7.25
C GLY A 337 15.01 21.04 -5.81
N ILE A 338 14.18 21.60 -4.94
CA ILE A 338 14.42 21.77 -3.51
C ILE A 338 14.08 20.47 -2.79
N GLN A 339 14.96 20.04 -1.87
CA GLN A 339 14.74 18.85 -1.07
C GLN A 339 13.58 19.09 -0.08
N GLY A 340 12.43 18.48 -0.35
CA GLY A 340 11.23 18.57 0.49
C GLY A 340 11.20 17.53 1.61
N GLY A 341 11.91 16.41 1.45
CA GLY A 341 11.99 15.42 2.52
C GLY A 341 12.97 14.28 2.24
N ILE A 342 13.02 13.33 3.17
CA ILE A 342 13.80 12.09 3.04
C ILE A 342 12.90 10.89 3.36
N LYS A 343 12.96 9.84 2.53
CA LYS A 343 12.37 8.52 2.80
C LYS A 343 13.29 7.72 3.73
N PRO A 344 12.79 6.70 4.45
CA PRO A 344 13.65 5.90 5.32
C PRO A 344 14.70 5.10 4.55
N PRO A 345 15.85 4.79 5.19
CA PRO A 345 16.75 3.74 4.71
C PRO A 345 16.00 2.45 4.47
N LEU A 346 16.02 1.94 3.23
CA LEU A 346 15.26 0.74 2.89
C LEU A 346 15.80 -0.50 3.60
N ARG A 347 17.10 -0.50 3.97
CA ARG A 347 17.69 -1.49 4.88
C ARG A 347 16.97 -1.54 6.22
N ASN A 348 16.71 -0.38 6.84
CA ASN A 348 16.06 -0.33 8.15
C ASN A 348 14.58 -0.73 8.07
N VAL A 349 13.89 -0.34 6.99
CA VAL A 349 12.52 -0.78 6.73
C VAL A 349 12.45 -2.31 6.62
N GLU A 350 13.42 -2.91 5.91
CA GLU A 350 13.50 -4.38 5.79
C GLU A 350 13.79 -5.06 7.13
N LEU A 351 14.73 -4.54 7.91
CA LEU A 351 15.07 -5.09 9.23
C LEU A 351 13.87 -5.03 10.19
N PHE A 352 13.09 -3.95 10.14
CA PHE A 352 11.96 -3.78 11.07
C PHE A 352 10.73 -4.56 10.62
N PHE A 353 10.29 -4.41 9.37
CA PHE A 353 9.02 -4.97 8.89
C PHE A 353 9.17 -6.28 8.10
N HIS A 354 10.40 -6.69 7.77
CA HIS A 354 10.69 -7.94 7.06
C HIS A 354 9.92 -8.02 5.73
N SER A 355 9.18 -9.09 5.48
CA SER A 355 8.35 -9.26 4.29
C SER A 355 6.98 -8.60 4.38
N SER A 356 6.56 -8.11 5.55
CA SER A 356 5.18 -7.64 5.79
C SER A 356 4.85 -6.29 5.15
N TRP A 357 5.86 -5.45 4.86
CA TRP A 357 5.64 -4.11 4.32
C TRP A 357 5.37 -4.05 2.81
N ARG A 358 5.29 -5.22 2.15
CA ARG A 358 5.11 -5.36 0.71
C ARG A 358 3.89 -6.22 0.42
N LYS A 359 3.05 -5.78 -0.53
CA LYS A 359 1.96 -6.60 -1.06
C LYS A 359 2.53 -7.76 -1.89
N GLN A 360 1.80 -8.87 -1.92
CA GLN A 360 2.22 -10.06 -2.67
C GLN A 360 2.27 -9.79 -4.19
N GLY A 361 3.25 -10.36 -4.87
CA GLY A 361 3.35 -10.31 -6.34
C GLY A 361 4.46 -9.41 -6.88
N SER A 362 4.09 -8.37 -7.64
CA SER A 362 5.02 -7.52 -8.39
C SER A 362 5.96 -6.72 -7.49
N GLN A 363 5.45 -6.15 -6.40
CA GLN A 363 6.22 -5.35 -5.44
C GLN A 363 7.38 -6.16 -4.84
N ARG A 364 7.12 -7.41 -4.45
CA ARG A 364 8.14 -8.34 -3.98
C ARG A 364 9.24 -8.56 -5.01
N LYS A 365 8.89 -8.80 -6.28
CA LYS A 365 9.88 -9.00 -7.36
C LYS A 365 10.70 -7.74 -7.61
N SER A 366 10.07 -6.57 -7.56
CA SER A 366 10.78 -5.28 -7.71
C SER A 366 11.77 -5.09 -6.57
N TRP A 367 11.37 -5.35 -5.32
CA TRP A 367 12.26 -5.28 -4.17
C TRP A 367 13.40 -6.29 -4.25
N GLU A 368 13.12 -7.55 -4.57
CA GLU A 368 14.14 -8.60 -4.70
C GLU A 368 15.21 -8.22 -5.74
N ARG A 369 14.82 -7.57 -6.83
CA ARG A 369 15.77 -7.05 -7.84
C ARG A 369 16.55 -5.85 -7.32
N PHE A 370 15.87 -4.94 -6.63
CA PHE A 370 16.49 -3.73 -6.09
C PHE A 370 17.55 -4.04 -5.03
N ARG A 371 17.25 -4.94 -4.09
CA ARG A 371 18.13 -5.25 -2.95
C ARG A 371 19.35 -6.10 -3.29
N GLU A 372 19.37 -6.77 -4.45
CA GLU A 372 20.43 -7.72 -4.80
C GLU A 372 21.82 -7.05 -4.81
N ILE A 373 21.93 -5.84 -5.37
CA ILE A 373 23.21 -5.10 -5.42
C ILE A 373 23.61 -4.59 -4.03
N PRO A 374 22.77 -3.86 -3.28
CA PRO A 374 23.15 -3.42 -1.93
C PRO A 374 23.48 -4.57 -0.97
N GLU A 375 22.69 -5.64 -0.93
CA GLU A 375 23.00 -6.81 -0.09
C GLU A 375 24.33 -7.45 -0.50
N TRP A 376 24.69 -7.45 -1.79
CA TRP A 376 25.99 -7.92 -2.23
C TRP A 376 27.13 -7.03 -1.71
N VAL A 377 26.98 -5.71 -1.83
CA VAL A 377 27.95 -4.73 -1.33
C VAL A 377 28.18 -4.91 0.17
N GLU A 378 27.10 -5.00 0.95
CA GLU A 378 27.17 -5.21 2.39
C GLU A 378 27.87 -6.53 2.75
N ASN A 379 27.48 -7.64 2.11
CA ASN A 379 28.09 -8.95 2.36
C ASN A 379 29.58 -8.99 1.99
N GLN A 380 29.98 -8.41 0.87
CA GLN A 380 31.40 -8.38 0.45
C GLN A 380 32.22 -7.43 1.32
N SER A 381 31.65 -6.29 1.70
CA SER A 381 32.25 -5.35 2.64
C SER A 381 32.55 -6.03 3.98
N MET A 382 31.57 -6.75 4.54
CA MET A 382 31.76 -7.52 5.78
C MET A 382 32.77 -8.66 5.62
N LEU A 383 32.64 -9.47 4.56
CA LEU A 383 33.49 -10.63 4.32
C LEU A 383 34.97 -10.25 4.17
N ARG A 384 35.25 -9.14 3.47
CA ARG A 384 36.61 -8.68 3.18
C ARG A 384 37.10 -7.63 4.18
N SER A 385 36.24 -7.19 5.10
CA SER A 385 36.52 -6.06 6.02
C SER A 385 37.00 -4.79 5.30
N VAL A 386 36.39 -4.50 4.14
CA VAL A 386 36.68 -3.29 3.34
C VAL A 386 35.49 -2.34 3.35
N SER A 387 35.74 -1.04 3.11
CA SER A 387 34.67 -0.04 2.99
C SER A 387 33.70 -0.40 1.85
N PRO A 388 32.38 -0.19 2.01
CA PRO A 388 31.40 -0.36 0.93
C PRO A 388 31.78 0.36 -0.36
N GLN A 389 32.43 1.53 -0.28
CA GLN A 389 32.85 2.31 -1.45
C GLN A 389 33.83 1.53 -2.34
N VAL A 390 34.76 0.78 -1.75
CA VAL A 390 35.71 -0.04 -2.51
C VAL A 390 34.98 -1.11 -3.33
N ILE A 391 33.95 -1.71 -2.74
CA ILE A 391 33.11 -2.70 -3.45
C ILE A 391 32.27 -2.03 -4.54
N LEU A 392 31.77 -0.81 -4.30
CA LEU A 392 31.05 -0.03 -5.31
C LEU A 392 31.96 0.29 -6.51
N ASP A 393 33.20 0.70 -6.27
CA ASP A 393 34.17 1.00 -7.32
C ASP A 393 34.53 -0.25 -8.14
N GLU A 394 34.67 -1.41 -7.50
CA GLU A 394 34.86 -2.70 -8.18
C GLU A 394 33.65 -3.08 -9.06
N LEU A 395 32.43 -2.91 -8.55
CA LEU A 395 31.20 -3.16 -9.33
C LEU A 395 31.06 -2.20 -10.51
N GLN A 396 31.49 -0.94 -10.33
CA GLN A 396 31.52 0.05 -11.40
C GLN A 396 32.55 -0.35 -12.48
N ALA A 397 33.73 -0.85 -12.08
CA ALA A 397 34.72 -1.38 -13.02
C ALA A 397 34.14 -2.57 -13.82
N TRP A 398 33.47 -3.53 -13.16
CA TRP A 398 32.82 -4.67 -13.84
C TRP A 398 31.73 -4.24 -14.84
N ARG A 399 31.09 -3.11 -14.58
CA ARG A 399 30.10 -2.53 -15.50
C ARG A 399 30.75 -2.06 -16.79
N THR A 400 31.98 -1.56 -16.72
CA THR A 400 32.74 -0.98 -17.84
C THR A 400 33.67 -1.97 -18.56
N GLU A 401 34.16 -3.00 -17.89
CA GLU A 401 35.24 -3.89 -18.37
C GLU A 401 34.84 -4.78 -19.57
N ALA A 402 33.55 -4.94 -19.85
CA ALA A 402 33.07 -5.83 -20.91
C ALA A 402 33.32 -5.35 -22.36
N GLY A 403 34.21 -4.37 -22.59
CA GLY A 403 34.61 -3.88 -23.91
C GLY A 403 33.45 -3.33 -24.77
N GLY A 404 32.30 -3.05 -24.14
CA GLY A 404 31.05 -2.68 -24.80
C GLY A 404 30.25 -1.67 -23.98
N ARG A 405 29.00 -1.42 -24.37
CA ARG A 405 28.11 -0.50 -23.65
C ARG A 405 27.99 -0.93 -22.18
N PRO A 406 28.06 0.01 -21.21
CA PRO A 406 28.02 -0.32 -19.80
C PRO A 406 26.74 -1.10 -19.48
N LYS A 407 26.88 -2.23 -18.79
CA LYS A 407 25.73 -3.07 -18.43
C LYS A 407 24.73 -2.25 -17.60
N GLY A 408 23.44 -2.42 -17.84
CA GLY A 408 22.40 -1.85 -16.97
C GLY A 408 22.47 -2.47 -15.57
N LEU A 409 22.00 -1.75 -14.54
CA LEU A 409 22.01 -2.24 -13.16
C LEU A 409 21.16 -3.52 -13.00
N ALA A 410 20.07 -3.67 -13.76
CA ALA A 410 19.30 -4.90 -13.77
C ALA A 410 20.09 -6.11 -14.32
N ALA A 411 20.99 -5.89 -15.28
CA ALA A 411 21.87 -6.95 -15.82
C ALA A 411 22.98 -7.29 -14.81
N LEU A 412 23.57 -6.27 -14.18
CA LEU A 412 24.56 -6.45 -13.11
C LEU A 412 23.97 -7.26 -11.95
N GLY A 413 22.76 -6.93 -11.49
CA GLY A 413 22.07 -7.68 -10.43
C GLY A 413 21.86 -9.16 -10.78
N LYS A 414 21.54 -9.49 -12.04
CA LYS A 414 21.43 -10.89 -12.49
C LYS A 414 22.78 -11.62 -12.46
N GLU A 415 23.86 -10.95 -12.86
CA GLU A 415 25.20 -11.51 -12.82
C GLU A 415 25.66 -11.77 -11.38
N LEU A 416 25.43 -10.82 -10.47
CA LEU A 416 25.72 -10.97 -9.04
C LEU A 416 24.96 -12.13 -8.42
N LYS A 417 23.66 -12.26 -8.73
CA LYS A 417 22.86 -13.40 -8.30
C LYS A 417 23.45 -14.72 -8.80
N SER A 418 23.84 -14.79 -10.07
CA SER A 418 24.48 -15.99 -10.63
C SER A 418 25.82 -16.31 -9.94
N ARG A 419 26.63 -15.30 -9.63
CA ARG A 419 27.88 -15.49 -8.86
C ARG A 419 27.60 -15.99 -7.44
N ARG A 420 26.61 -15.43 -6.75
CA ARG A 420 26.18 -15.88 -5.42
C ARG A 420 25.75 -17.36 -5.43
N GLU A 421 24.97 -17.75 -6.43
CA GLU A 421 24.55 -19.15 -6.61
C GLU A 421 25.75 -20.07 -6.87
N LYS A 422 26.70 -19.67 -7.73
CA LYS A 422 27.94 -20.43 -7.98
C LYS A 422 28.81 -20.57 -6.74
N MET A 423 28.99 -19.50 -5.97
CA MET A 423 29.75 -19.54 -4.70
C MET A 423 29.06 -20.45 -3.68
N SER A 424 27.72 -20.39 -3.56
CA SER A 424 26.97 -21.26 -2.67
C SER A 424 27.06 -22.74 -3.09
N GLN A 425 27.04 -23.03 -4.39
CA GLN A 425 27.25 -24.39 -4.91
C GLN A 425 28.67 -24.89 -4.63
N ALA A 426 29.68 -24.05 -4.85
CA ALA A 426 31.08 -24.39 -4.56
C ALA A 426 31.27 -24.71 -3.06
N ALA A 427 30.72 -23.88 -2.16
CA ALA A 427 30.77 -24.12 -0.72
C ALA A 427 30.07 -25.43 -0.32
N ARG A 428 28.93 -25.76 -0.94
CA ARG A 428 28.23 -27.03 -0.70
C ARG A 428 29.04 -28.24 -1.18
N ASN A 429 29.73 -28.12 -2.31
CA ASN A 429 30.55 -29.21 -2.86
C ASN A 429 31.78 -29.49 -1.98
N LEU A 430 32.40 -28.45 -1.41
CA LEU A 430 33.51 -28.60 -0.46
C LEU A 430 33.07 -29.37 0.79
N ASN A 431 31.95 -28.97 1.40
CA ASN A 431 31.41 -29.65 2.59
C ASN A 431 30.98 -31.10 2.30
N ALA A 432 30.56 -31.41 1.07
CA ALA A 432 30.20 -32.78 0.69
C ALA A 432 31.42 -33.69 0.48
N ALA A 433 32.56 -33.14 0.07
CA ALA A 433 33.80 -33.88 -0.12
C ALA A 433 34.42 -34.33 1.22
N GLU A 434 34.36 -33.48 2.26
CA GLU A 434 34.90 -33.81 3.59
C GLU A 434 34.17 -34.97 4.30
N VAL A 435 32.87 -35.19 4.01
CA VAL A 435 32.08 -36.25 4.65
C VAL A 435 32.44 -37.65 4.13
N HIS A 436 33.18 -37.77 3.02
CA HIS A 436 33.54 -39.06 2.43
C HIS A 436 34.99 -39.49 2.67
N THR A 437 35.74 -38.81 3.54
CA THR A 437 37.12 -39.18 3.92
C THR A 437 37.24 -39.54 5.40
N THR A 438 36.26 -40.26 5.95
CA THR A 438 36.49 -41.07 7.17
C THR A 438 37.03 -42.42 6.76
N ASP A 439 38.33 -42.60 7.01
CA ASP A 439 39.06 -43.87 6.94
C ASP A 439 38.30 -44.99 7.67
N PRO A 440 38.08 -46.14 7.01
CA PRO A 440 37.60 -47.35 7.67
C PRO A 440 38.80 -48.13 8.24
N ASP A 441 39.56 -47.57 9.18
CA ASP A 441 40.56 -48.35 9.91
C ASP A 441 40.85 -47.79 11.31
N SER A 442 40.03 -48.20 12.28
CA SER A 442 40.49 -48.34 13.67
C SER A 442 39.59 -49.24 14.50
N ILE A 443 40.04 -50.50 14.56
CA ILE A 443 40.18 -51.37 15.74
C ILE A 443 38.90 -51.75 16.50
N ALA A 444 38.63 -53.05 16.44
CA ALA A 444 37.68 -53.82 17.22
C ALA A 444 37.77 -53.59 18.73
N THR A 445 36.62 -53.47 19.40
CA THR A 445 36.44 -53.82 20.81
C THR A 445 35.01 -54.35 21.01
N PRO A 446 34.80 -55.49 21.72
CA PRO A 446 33.52 -56.21 21.79
C PRO A 446 32.53 -55.62 22.83
N PRO A 447 31.24 -56.05 22.83
CA PRO A 447 30.15 -55.36 23.51
C PRO A 447 29.81 -55.95 24.90
N PRO A 448 29.09 -55.20 25.76
CA PRO A 448 28.12 -55.80 26.67
C PRO A 448 26.69 -55.53 26.17
N ALA A 449 25.90 -56.59 26.21
CA ALA A 449 24.49 -56.60 25.86
C ALA A 449 23.67 -55.67 26.75
N THR A 450 22.78 -54.87 26.15
CA THR A 450 21.50 -54.55 26.78
C THR A 450 20.45 -54.31 25.71
N THR A 451 19.46 -55.19 25.75
CA THR A 451 18.19 -55.21 25.03
C THR A 451 17.41 -53.92 25.26
N SER A 452 16.95 -53.25 24.19
CA SER A 452 15.73 -52.44 24.21
C SER A 452 15.24 -52.15 22.79
N SER A 453 13.97 -52.46 22.61
CA SER A 453 13.15 -52.45 21.40
C SER A 453 13.14 -51.14 20.62
N VAL A 454 13.33 -51.21 19.30
CA VAL A 454 13.00 -50.15 18.35
C VAL A 454 11.99 -50.68 17.33
N THR A 455 10.81 -50.09 17.36
CA THR A 455 9.70 -50.26 16.43
C THR A 455 10.10 -49.71 15.06
N GLU A 456 10.06 -50.54 14.03
CA GLU A 456 10.35 -50.18 12.64
C GLU A 456 9.31 -49.19 12.08
N ILE A 457 9.78 -48.03 11.61
CA ILE A 457 8.99 -47.11 10.77
C ILE A 457 9.37 -47.38 9.31
N PRO A 458 8.40 -47.67 8.42
CA PRO A 458 8.70 -48.03 7.04
C PRO A 458 9.19 -46.82 6.23
N LYS A 459 10.39 -46.98 5.65
CA LYS A 459 11.04 -46.03 4.72
C LYS A 459 10.18 -45.85 3.47
N LYS A 460 9.57 -44.67 3.30
CA LYS A 460 8.93 -44.23 2.06
C LYS A 460 9.97 -44.14 0.93
N ARG A 461 9.74 -44.93 -0.13
CA ARG A 461 10.46 -44.90 -1.40
C ARG A 461 10.44 -43.49 -2.01
N LYS A 462 11.64 -42.96 -2.30
CA LYS A 462 11.83 -41.76 -3.14
C LYS A 462 11.35 -42.05 -4.56
N ALA A 463 10.33 -41.32 -5.02
CA ALA A 463 9.91 -41.33 -6.42
C ALA A 463 11.00 -40.70 -7.30
N GLN A 464 11.27 -41.34 -8.44
CA GLN A 464 12.19 -40.84 -9.46
C GLN A 464 11.67 -39.55 -10.10
N PRO A 465 12.56 -38.64 -10.55
CA PRO A 465 12.16 -37.40 -11.21
C PRO A 465 11.58 -37.70 -12.59
N ILE A 466 10.33 -37.30 -12.79
CA ILE A 466 9.63 -37.31 -14.07
C ILE A 466 10.31 -36.29 -15.00
N ALA A 467 10.77 -36.75 -16.16
CA ALA A 467 11.39 -35.92 -17.18
C ALA A 467 10.45 -34.79 -17.66
N PRO A 468 10.98 -33.59 -17.94
CA PRO A 468 10.16 -32.46 -18.41
C PRO A 468 9.59 -32.76 -19.80
N ARG A 469 8.25 -32.81 -19.90
CA ARG A 469 7.53 -32.84 -21.18
C ARG A 469 7.91 -31.62 -22.01
N GLY A 470 8.53 -31.86 -23.16
CA GLY A 470 8.86 -30.84 -24.15
C GLY A 470 7.61 -30.08 -24.60
N ARG A 471 7.63 -28.76 -24.45
CA ARG A 471 6.57 -27.86 -24.91
C ARG A 471 6.70 -27.73 -26.43
N ALA A 472 5.69 -28.19 -27.17
CA ALA A 472 5.63 -28.08 -28.62
C ALA A 472 5.76 -26.60 -29.05
N LYS A 473 6.68 -26.35 -29.98
CA LYS A 473 6.86 -25.03 -30.61
C LYS A 473 5.66 -24.80 -31.55
N HIS A 474 4.89 -23.74 -31.28
CA HIS A 474 3.92 -23.22 -32.23
C HIS A 474 4.67 -22.72 -33.47
N ILE A 475 4.46 -23.38 -34.60
CA ILE A 475 4.86 -22.92 -35.92
C ILE A 475 3.96 -21.72 -36.27
N LYS A 476 4.56 -20.55 -36.47
CA LYS A 476 3.92 -19.42 -37.13
C LYS A 476 3.96 -19.70 -38.64
N LEU A 477 2.80 -19.87 -39.25
CA LEU A 477 2.66 -19.78 -40.71
C LEU A 477 2.70 -18.29 -41.07
N SER A 478 3.65 -17.96 -41.96
CA SER A 478 3.86 -16.66 -42.60
C SER A 478 2.87 -16.42 -43.72
#